data_AF-A0AAJ2U688-F1
#
_entry.id   AF-A0AAJ2U688-F1
#
_cell.length_a   1.000
_cell.length_b   1.000
_cell.length_c   1.000
_cell.angle_alpha   90.00
_cell.angle_beta   90.00
_cell.angle_gamma   90.00
#
_symmetry.space_group_name_H-M   'P 1'
#
loop_
_entity.id
_entity.type
_entity.pdbx_description
1 polymer ?
#
loop_
_entity_poly.entity_id
_entity_poly.type
_entity_poly.pdbx_seq_one_letter_code
_entity_poly.pdbx_strand_id
1 'polypeptide(L)' 'MLQYIKTFTNKDMLFVSGSLPKGVKDEIFVTIAELSLKQGFSLILDISSDRLIDCLPFHPYLIKPNDEEIAHLLG' A
#
# COMPACT_ATOMS: atom_id res chain seq x y z
N MET A 1 -14.47 0.41 4.98
CA MET A 1 -13.05 -0.03 4.95
C MET A 1 -12.12 0.97 5.61
N LEU A 2 -11.86 2.17 5.05
CA LEU A 2 -10.88 3.11 5.61
C LEU A 2 -11.15 3.52 7.07
N GLN A 3 -12.42 3.67 7.47
CA GLN A 3 -12.76 3.97 8.86
C GLN A 3 -12.34 2.87 9.84
N TYR A 4 -12.29 1.61 9.40
CA TYR A 4 -11.81 0.49 10.20
C TYR A 4 -10.28 0.47 10.27
N ILE A 5 -9.59 0.74 9.16
CA ILE A 5 -8.12 0.85 9.13
C ILE A 5 -7.61 2.01 10.02
N LYS A 6 -8.42 3.06 10.22
CA LYS A 6 -8.12 4.16 11.14
C LYS A 6 -8.15 3.79 12.64
N THR A 7 -8.55 2.57 12.98
CA THR A 7 -8.51 2.08 14.36
C THR A 7 -7.28 1.22 14.63
N PHE A 8 -6.40 1.05 13.64
CA PHE A 8 -5.23 0.18 13.76
C PHE A 8 -4.15 0.84 14.61
N THR A 9 -3.28 0.01 15.16
CA THR A 9 -2.18 0.39 16.04
C THR A 9 -0.89 -0.23 15.54
N ASN A 10 0.24 0.12 16.16
CA ASN A 10 1.53 -0.47 15.85
C ASN A 10 1.66 -1.99 16.12
N LYS A 11 0.63 -2.62 16.68
CA LYS A 11 0.55 -4.08 16.87
C LYS A 11 -0.14 -4.80 15.73
N ASP A 12 -0.76 -4.06 14.82
CA ASP A 12 -1.53 -4.62 13.71
C ASP A 12 -0.67 -4.75 12.45
N MET A 13 -1.06 -5.69 11.60
CA MET A 13 -0.47 -5.89 10.28
C MET A 13 -1.58 -5.98 9.24
N LEU A 14 -1.46 -5.19 8.17
CA LEU A 14 -2.40 -5.15 7.06
C LEU A 14 -1.75 -5.71 5.80
N PHE A 15 -2.36 -6.73 5.23
CA PHE A 15 -2.02 -7.26 3.91
C PHE A 15 -3.02 -6.69 2.90
N VAL A 16 -2.53 -6.05 1.85
CA VAL A 16 -3.34 -5.56 0.73
C VAL A 16 -2.87 -6.26 -0.53
N SER A 17 -3.74 -7.09 -1.12
CA SER A 17 -3.41 -7.88 -2.29
C SER A 17 -4.45 -7.79 -3.40
N GLY A 18 -4.00 -7.89 -4.64
CA GLY A 18 -4.85 -7.97 -5.83
C GLY A 18 -5.21 -6.62 -6.46
N SER A 19 -6.15 -6.66 -7.41
CA SER A 19 -6.62 -5.49 -8.14
C SER A 19 -7.83 -4.84 -7.48
N LEU A 20 -7.98 -3.53 -7.66
CA LEU A 20 -9.17 -2.82 -7.20
C LEU A 20 -10.43 -3.23 -7.98
N PRO A 21 -11.61 -3.21 -7.33
CA PRO A 21 -12.88 -3.33 -8.03
C PRO A 21 -13.07 -2.20 -9.04
N LYS A 22 -13.85 -2.44 -10.10
CA LYS A 22 -14.20 -1.40 -11.07
C LYS A 22 -14.85 -0.20 -10.38
N GLY A 23 -14.35 0.99 -10.71
CA GLY A 23 -14.84 2.26 -10.15
C GLY A 23 -14.18 2.66 -8.82
N VAL A 24 -13.33 1.81 -8.25
CA VAL A 24 -12.48 2.21 -7.12
C VAL A 24 -11.18 2.79 -7.68
N LYS A 25 -10.85 3.94 -7.11
CA LYS A 25 -9.72 4.78 -7.44
C LYS A 25 -8.43 4.26 -6.78
N ASP A 26 -7.33 4.26 -7.52
CA ASP A 26 -6.03 3.70 -7.11
C ASP A 26 -5.35 4.53 -6.01
N GLU A 27 -5.74 5.78 -5.84
CA GLU A 27 -5.32 6.67 -4.75
C GLU A 27 -5.64 6.11 -3.35
N ILE A 28 -6.49 5.09 -3.26
CA ILE A 28 -6.78 4.39 -2.01
C ILE A 28 -5.55 3.67 -1.44
N PHE A 29 -4.65 3.16 -2.29
CA PHE A 29 -3.43 2.48 -1.82
C PHE A 29 -2.49 3.46 -1.12
N VAL A 30 -2.31 4.65 -1.71
CA VAL A 30 -1.53 5.76 -1.13
C VAL A 30 -2.15 6.18 0.20
N THR A 31 -3.47 6.31 0.26
CA THR A 31 -4.18 6.64 1.51
C THR A 31 -3.94 5.61 2.62
N ILE A 32 -3.90 4.31 2.26
CA ILE A 32 -3.62 3.23 3.23
C ILE A 32 -2.16 3.28 3.69
N ALA A 33 -1.22 3.57 2.78
CA ALA A 33 0.20 3.71 3.09
C ALA A 33 0.48 4.92 4.01
N GLU A 34 -0.16 6.06 3.76
CA GLU A 34 -0.11 7.20 4.68
C GLU A 34 -0.60 6.84 6.09
N LEU A 35 -1.70 6.09 6.16
CA LEU A 35 -2.27 5.62 7.42
C LEU A 35 -1.34 4.64 8.14
N SER A 36 -0.59 3.79 7.43
CA SER A 36 0.36 2.87 8.05
C SER A 36 1.51 3.61 8.70
N LEU A 37 2.08 4.60 8.02
CA LEU A 37 3.12 5.44 8.60
C LEU A 37 2.60 6.22 9.82
N LYS A 38 1.41 6.81 9.71
CA LYS A 38 0.82 7.64 10.77
C LYS A 38 0.47 6.85 12.03
N GLN A 39 -0.06 5.64 11.89
CA GLN A 39 -0.53 4.80 13.00
C GLN A 39 0.52 3.78 13.46
N GLY A 40 1.56 3.56 12.65
CA GLY A 40 2.67 2.64 12.93
C GLY A 40 2.37 1.16 12.70
N PHE A 41 1.23 0.81 12.08
CA PHE A 41 0.92 -0.59 11.75
C PHE A 41 1.77 -1.08 10.58
N SER A 42 2.07 -2.38 10.53
CA SER A 42 2.87 -2.95 9.44
C SER A 42 2.02 -3.12 8.18
N LEU A 43 2.44 -2.55 7.06
CA LEU A 43 1.73 -2.64 5.79
C LEU A 43 2.49 -3.54 4.80
N ILE A 44 1.78 -4.49 4.19
CA ILE A 44 2.31 -5.38 3.16
C ILE A 44 1.49 -5.20 1.89
N LEU A 45 2.15 -4.91 0.77
CA LEU A 45 1.51 -4.63 -0.52
C LEU A 45 1.89 -5.66 -1.59
N ASP A 46 0.88 -6.34 -2.12
CA ASP A 46 0.93 -7.22 -3.29
C ASP A 46 -0.17 -6.80 -4.28
N ILE A 47 -0.01 -5.62 -4.87
CA ILE A 47 -1.02 -5.00 -5.72
C ILE A 47 -0.54 -4.96 -7.17
N SER A 48 -1.48 -5.07 -8.10
CA SER A 48 -1.22 -4.88 -9.53
C SER A 48 -1.58 -3.45 -9.91
N SER A 49 -0.73 -2.49 -9.55
CA SER A 49 -0.96 -1.07 -9.78
C SER A 49 0.36 -0.30 -9.81
N ASP A 50 0.52 0.56 -10.84
CA ASP A 50 1.65 1.49 -10.96
C ASP A 50 1.80 2.42 -9.73
N ARG A 51 0.75 2.53 -8.89
CA ARG A 51 0.76 3.26 -7.62
C ARG A 51 1.56 2.57 -6.51
N LEU A 52 2.08 1.36 -6.71
CA LEU A 52 2.96 0.73 -5.73
C LEU A 52 4.15 1.63 -5.39
N ILE A 53 4.68 2.33 -6.41
CA ILE A 53 5.82 3.26 -6.28
C ILE A 53 5.44 4.48 -5.44
N ASP A 54 4.23 5.00 -5.62
CA ASP A 54 3.68 6.12 -4.84
C ASP A 54 3.49 5.76 -3.35
N CYS A 55 3.48 4.47 -3.01
CA CYS A 55 3.39 4.02 -1.61
C CYS A 55 4.75 3.96 -0.90
N LEU A 56 5.87 3.93 -1.65
CA LEU A 56 7.22 3.78 -1.07
C LEU A 56 7.62 4.88 -0.07
N PRO A 57 7.28 6.16 -0.27
CA PRO A 57 7.59 7.23 0.69
C PRO A 57 7.02 6.99 2.08
N PHE A 58 6.03 6.11 2.23
CA PHE A 58 5.39 5.79 3.50
C PHE A 58 5.94 4.53 4.18
N HIS A 59 7.05 3.99 3.65
CA HIS A 59 7.79 2.87 4.24
C HIS A 59 6.91 1.66 4.59
N PRO A 60 6.18 1.07 3.60
CA PRO A 60 5.53 -0.21 3.82
C PRO A 60 6.54 -1.24 4.33
N TYR A 61 6.09 -2.15 5.18
CA TYR A 61 6.92 -3.19 5.77
C TYR A 61 7.47 -4.15 4.71
N LEU A 62 6.63 -4.51 3.72
CA LEU A 62 7.05 -5.33 2.59
C LEU A 62 6.23 -4.96 1.34
N ILE A 63 6.90 -4.96 0.19
CA ILE A 63 6.27 -4.84 -1.13
C ILE A 63 6.65 -6.02 -1.99
N LYS A 64 5.78 -6.42 -2.92
CA LYS A 64 6.06 -7.46 -3.92
C LYS A 64 5.99 -6.89 -5.35
N PRO A 65 6.95 -6.04 -5.77
CA PRO A 65 6.91 -5.42 -7.08
C PRO A 65 7.07 -6.46 -8.20
N ASN A 66 6.59 -6.13 -9.39
CA ASN A 66 6.86 -6.86 -10.63
C ASN A 66 8.04 -6.25 -11.41
N ASP A 67 8.46 -6.91 -12.50
CA ASP A 67 9.63 -6.50 -13.28
C ASP A 67 9.48 -5.10 -13.90
N GLU A 68 8.27 -4.70 -14.31
CA GLU A 68 7.98 -3.37 -14.88
C GLU A 68 8.13 -2.27 -13.81
N GLU A 69 7.57 -2.51 -12.62
CA GLU A 69 7.69 -1.60 -11.47
C GLU A 69 9.15 -1.48 -11.00
N ILE A 70 9.89 -2.59 -10.97
CA ILE A 70 11.32 -2.60 -10.62
C ILE A 70 12.12 -1.79 -11.65
N ALA A 71 11.84 -1.96 -12.95
CA ALA A 71 12.52 -1.21 -14.00
C ALA A 71 12.25 0.30 -13.86
N HIS A 72 11.03 0.71 -13.49
CA HIS A 72 10.73 2.12 -13.22
C HIS A 72 11.47 2.68 -12.00
N LEU A 73 11.71 1.85 -10.97
CA LEU A 73 12.41 2.28 -9.76
C LEU A 73 13.93 2.41 -9.96
N LEU A 74 14.51 1.60 -10.85
CA LEU A 74 15.96 1.47 -11.02
C LEU A 74 16.51 2.13 -12.30
N GLY A 75 15.64 2.51 -13.25
CA GLY A 75 15.98 3.22 -14.47
C GLY A 75 16.06 4.74 -14.28
#